data_AF-A0A937BAF9-F1
#
_entry.id   AF-A0A937BAF9-F1
#
_cell.length_a   1.000
_cell.length_b   1.000
_cell.length_c   1.000
_cell.angle_alpha   90.00
_cell.angle_beta   90.00
_cell.angle_gamma   90.00
#
_symmetry.space_group_name_H-M   'P 1'
#
loop_
_entity.id
_entity.type
_entity.pdbx_description
1 polymer ?
#
loop_
_entity_poly.entity_id
_entity_poly.type
_entity_poly.pdbx_seq_one_letter_code
_entity_poly.pdbx_strand_id
1 'polypeptide(L)'
;MSFLFWLCWIINLLLLVIAILGKGFRSDFGAGVDLNVLLTIVLIAVLAGSLILRYSVKQKWISLVVVALPICLMVIWYVIEKISGKSI
;
A
#
# COMPACT_ATOMS: atom_id res chain seq x y z
N MET A 1 -9.06 -2.84 18.02
CA MET A 1 -7.68 -2.93 17.48
C MET A 1 -7.52 -4.02 16.42
N SER A 2 -7.94 -5.28 16.65
CA SER A 2 -7.75 -6.33 15.63
C SER A 2 -8.55 -6.16 14.35
N PHE A 3 -9.79 -5.70 14.45
CA PHE A 3 -10.62 -5.47 13.27
C PHE A 3 -10.00 -4.43 12.32
N LEU A 4 -9.63 -3.25 12.84
CA LEU A 4 -8.98 -2.17 12.08
C LEU A 4 -7.69 -2.63 11.39
N PHE A 5 -6.86 -3.42 12.08
CA PHE A 5 -5.66 -3.99 11.46
C PHE A 5 -6.02 -4.84 10.24
N TRP A 6 -6.95 -5.78 10.38
CA TRP A 6 -7.33 -6.68 9.30
C TRP A 6 -8.00 -5.94 8.14
N LEU A 7 -8.80 -4.93 8.44
CA LEU A 7 -9.39 -4.05 7.44
C LEU A 7 -8.30 -3.36 6.61
N CYS A 8 -7.35 -2.66 7.27
CA CYS A 8 -6.23 -2.01 6.57
C CYS A 8 -5.36 -3.01 5.81
N TRP A 9 -5.14 -4.20 6.38
CA TRP A 9 -4.35 -5.25 5.76
C TRP A 9 -5.00 -5.77 4.47
N ILE A 10 -6.31 -6.03 4.48
CA ILE A 10 -7.07 -6.47 3.29
C ILE A 10 -7.06 -5.37 2.21
N ILE A 11 -7.22 -4.09 2.60
CA ILE A 11 -7.14 -2.98 1.64
C ILE A 11 -5.77 -2.95 0.97
N ASN A 12 -4.67 -3.07 1.72
CA ASN A 12 -3.32 -3.13 1.15
C ASN A 12 -3.11 -4.36 0.27
N LEU A 13 -3.72 -5.50 0.61
CA LEU A 13 -3.68 -6.70 -0.24
C LEU A 13 -4.40 -6.46 -1.57
N LEU A 14 -5.56 -5.80 -1.58
CA LEU A 14 -6.24 -5.41 -2.81
C LEU A 14 -5.40 -4.41 -3.62
N LEU A 15 -4.79 -3.41 -2.97
CA LEU A 15 -3.87 -2.47 -3.63
C LEU A 15 -2.67 -3.18 -4.24
N LEU A 16 -2.12 -4.20 -3.56
CA LEU A 16 -1.04 -5.01 -4.10
C LEU A 16 -1.47 -5.77 -5.36
N VAL A 17 -2.65 -6.39 -5.34
CA VAL A 17 -3.20 -7.08 -6.52
C VAL A 17 -3.36 -6.10 -7.69
N ILE A 18 -3.91 -4.91 -7.44
CA ILE A 18 -4.05 -3.86 -8.46
C ILE A 18 -2.68 -3.41 -8.98
N ALA A 19 -1.68 -3.24 -8.11
CA ALA A 19 -0.33 -2.85 -8.52
C ALA A 19 0.35 -3.92 -9.40
N ILE A 20 0.15 -5.20 -9.09
CA ILE A 20 0.66 -6.32 -9.89
C ILE A 20 -0.05 -6.38 -11.25
N LEU A 21 -1.38 -6.27 -11.28
CA LEU A 21 -2.13 -6.27 -12.53
C LEU A 21 -1.77 -5.04 -13.38
N GLY A 22 -1.69 -3.86 -12.78
CA GLY A 22 -1.29 -2.62 -13.44
C GLY A 22 0.15 -2.68 -13.97
N LYS A 23 1.06 -3.40 -13.31
CA LYS A 23 2.39 -3.70 -13.85
C LYS A 23 2.29 -4.53 -15.14
N GLY A 24 1.48 -5.60 -15.15
CA GLY A 24 1.27 -6.44 -16.33
C GLY A 24 0.77 -5.65 -17.53
N PHE A 25 -0.29 -4.85 -17.33
CA PHE A 25 -0.81 -3.98 -18.39
C PHE A 25 0.23 -2.96 -18.86
N ARG A 26 0.96 -2.30 -17.95
CA ARG A 26 1.92 -1.25 -18.34
C ARG A 26 3.15 -1.80 -19.06
N SER A 27 3.61 -3.00 -18.72
CA SER A 27 4.71 -3.66 -19.44
C SER A 27 4.34 -4.03 -20.86
N ASP A 28 3.09 -4.41 -21.10
CA ASP A 28 2.60 -4.76 -22.45
C ASP A 28 2.51 -3.54 -23.38
N PHE A 29 2.42 -2.31 -22.81
CA PHE A 29 2.40 -1.05 -23.57
C PHE A 29 3.76 -0.32 -23.63
N GLY A 30 4.86 -0.96 -23.21
CA GLY A 30 6.23 -0.43 -23.41
C GLY A 30 6.60 0.79 -22.56
N ALA A 31 5.80 1.16 -21.56
CA ALA A 31 6.15 2.25 -20.63
C ALA A 31 7.09 1.73 -19.53
N GLY A 32 8.25 2.38 -19.38
CA GLY A 32 9.37 2.00 -18.49
C GLY A 32 8.99 1.50 -17.08
N VAL A 33 9.81 0.57 -16.58
CA VAL A 33 9.55 -0.42 -15.53
C VAL A 33 9.53 0.14 -14.09
N ASP A 34 9.93 1.38 -13.85
CA ASP A 34 10.50 1.71 -12.53
C ASP A 34 9.49 1.99 -11.39
N LEU A 35 8.36 2.65 -11.65
CA LEU A 35 7.50 3.11 -10.54
C LEU A 35 6.60 2.02 -9.95
N ASN A 36 6.01 1.15 -10.80
CA ASN A 36 5.10 0.10 -10.36
C ASN A 36 5.83 -1.02 -9.60
N VAL A 37 7.09 -1.29 -9.94
CA VAL A 37 7.91 -2.30 -9.27
C VAL A 37 8.25 -1.88 -7.84
N LEU A 38 8.70 -0.64 -7.65
CA LEU A 38 8.99 -0.09 -6.33
C LEU A 38 7.77 -0.15 -5.41
N LEU A 39 6.61 0.29 -5.91
CA LEU A 39 5.35 0.27 -5.16
C LEU A 39 4.95 -1.15 -4.74
N THR A 40 5.10 -2.12 -5.64
CA THR A 40 4.80 -3.53 -5.38
C THR A 40 5.70 -4.08 -4.27
N ILE A 41 7.01 -3.82 -4.33
CA ILE A 41 7.98 -4.26 -3.32
C ILE A 41 7.65 -3.65 -1.95
N VAL A 42 7.35 -2.35 -1.91
CA VAL A 42 6.98 -1.67 -0.66
C VAL A 42 5.70 -2.25 -0.06
N LEU A 43 4.66 -2.48 -0.87
CA LEU A 43 3.41 -3.07 -0.40
C LEU A 43 3.60 -4.50 0.16
N ILE A 44 4.43 -5.32 -0.49
CA ILE A 44 4.80 -6.65 0.02
C ILE A 44 5.53 -6.53 1.36
N ALA A 45 6.51 -5.63 1.46
CA ALA A 45 7.28 -5.41 2.68
C ALA A 45 6.38 -4.93 3.84
N VAL A 46 5.40 -4.06 3.56
CA VAL A 46 4.43 -3.59 4.56
C VAL A 46 3.48 -4.72 5.00
N LEU A 47 2.97 -5.53 4.06
CA LEU A 47 2.08 -6.65 4.39
C LEU A 47 2.79 -7.71 5.23
N ALA A 48 4.00 -8.13 4.83
CA ALA A 48 4.79 -9.11 5.56
C ALA A 48 5.31 -8.54 6.89
N GLY A 49 5.89 -7.34 6.87
CA GLY A 49 6.44 -6.68 8.05
C GLY A 49 5.39 -6.39 9.11
N SER A 50 4.18 -5.98 8.71
CA SER A 50 3.08 -5.75 9.65
C SER A 50 2.63 -7.03 10.36
N LEU A 51 2.64 -8.20 9.69
CA LEU A 51 2.35 -9.50 10.31
C LEU A 51 3.47 -9.93 11.27
N ILE A 52 4.73 -9.79 10.86
CA ILE A 52 5.90 -10.11 11.70
C ILE A 52 5.88 -9.26 12.98
N LEU A 53 5.65 -7.95 12.86
CA LEU A 53 5.53 -7.05 14.02
C LEU A 53 4.40 -7.45 14.95
N ARG A 54 3.30 -7.96 14.39
CA ARG A 54 2.11 -8.34 15.16
C ARG A 54 2.29 -9.64 15.95
N TYR A 55 2.85 -10.66 15.31
CA TYR A 55 2.90 -12.02 15.85
C TYR A 55 4.25 -12.34 16.49
N SER A 56 5.36 -11.95 15.88
CA SER A 56 6.70 -12.22 16.39
C SER A 56 7.14 -11.22 17.46
N VAL A 57 6.95 -9.92 17.19
CA VAL A 57 7.38 -8.84 18.10
C VAL A 57 6.28 -8.45 19.11
N LYS A 58 5.05 -8.95 18.90
CA LYS A 58 3.86 -8.68 19.74
C LYS A 58 3.50 -7.19 19.88
N GLN A 59 4.04 -6.32 19.02
CA GLN A 59 3.78 -4.88 19.03
C GLN A 59 2.55 -4.55 18.17
N LYS A 60 1.37 -4.81 18.75
CA LYS A 60 0.07 -4.66 18.05
C LYS A 60 -0.19 -3.24 17.53
N TRP A 61 0.29 -2.21 18.23
CA TRP A 61 0.11 -0.81 17.87
C TRP A 61 0.98 -0.40 16.69
N ILE A 62 2.28 -0.73 16.74
CA ILE A 62 3.23 -0.40 15.67
C ILE A 62 2.86 -1.16 14.39
N SER A 63 2.45 -2.43 14.52
CA SER A 63 1.90 -3.21 13.41
C SER A 63 0.69 -2.52 12.72
N LEU A 64 -0.19 -1.88 13.50
CA LEU A 64 -1.34 -1.14 12.96
C LEU A 64 -0.91 0.15 12.24
N VAL A 65 0.06 0.88 12.78
CA VAL A 65 0.62 2.08 12.14
C VAL A 65 1.29 1.72 10.82
N VAL A 66 2.08 0.64 10.81
CA VAL A 66 2.79 0.17 9.61
C VAL A 66 1.80 -0.25 8.52
N VAL A 67 0.73 -0.96 8.85
CA VAL A 67 -0.28 -1.34 7.84
C VAL A 67 -1.16 -0.16 7.41
N ALA A 68 -1.33 0.87 8.25
CA ALA A 68 -2.12 2.05 7.88
C ALA A 68 -1.35 3.02 6.97
N LEU A 69 -0.01 3.01 7.02
CA LEU A 69 0.87 3.94 6.29
C LEU A 69 0.55 4.09 4.79
N PRO A 70 0.44 3.02 4.00
CA PRO A 70 0.17 3.14 2.56
C PRO A 70 -1.19 3.79 2.27
N ILE A 71 -2.21 3.45 3.06
CA ILE A 71 -3.56 4.00 2.95
C ILE A 71 -3.54 5.50 3.29
N CYS A 72 -2.88 5.87 4.38
CA CYS A 72 -2.72 7.27 4.77
C CYS A 72 -2.01 8.08 3.67
N LEU A 73 -0.94 7.54 3.08
CA LEU A 73 -0.21 8.21 2.01
C LEU A 73 -1.11 8.43 0.78
N MET A 74 -1.91 7.44 0.38
CA MET A 74 -2.88 7.60 -0.72
C MET A 74 -3.92 8.67 -0.41
N VAL A 75 -4.49 8.68 0.79
CA VAL A 75 -5.47 9.70 1.20
C VAL A 75 -4.85 11.09 1.21
N ILE A 76 -3.63 11.23 1.73
CA ILE A 76 -2.90 12.51 1.75
C ILE A 76 -2.66 13.00 0.32
N TRP A 77 -2.18 12.14 -0.58
CA TRP A 77 -1.99 12.50 -1.99
C TRP A 77 -3.28 12.93 -2.66
N TYR A 78 -4.36 12.16 -2.49
CA TYR A 78 -5.67 12.51 -3.03
C TYR A 78 -6.17 13.87 -2.52
N VAL A 79 -5.98 14.16 -1.23
CA VAL A 79 -6.36 15.45 -0.64
C VAL A 79 -5.51 16.59 -1.18
N ILE A 80 -4.19 16.42 -1.26
CA ILE A 80 -3.26 17.43 -1.83
C ILE A 80 -3.64 17.73 -3.28
N GLU A 81 -3.93 16.71 -4.07
CA GLU A 81 -4.30 16.85 -5.47
C GLU A 81 -5.63 17.61 -5.62
N LYS A 82 -6.64 17.21 -4.84
CA LYS A 82 -7.95 17.89 -4.82
C LYS A 82 -7.85 19.36 -4.41
N ILE A 83 -6.98 19.69 -3.46
CA ILE A 83 -6.73 21.08 -3.03
C ILE A 83 -5.93 21.83 -4.10
N SER A 84 -4.98 21.17 -4.77
CA SER A 84 -4.12 21.81 -5.78
C SER A 84 -4.82 22.03 -7.13
N GLY A 85 -6.06 21.55 -7.30
CA GLY A 85 -6.86 21.76 -8.51
C GLY A 85 -6.33 21.07 -9.77
N LYS A 86 -5.32 20.19 -9.64
CA LYS A 86 -4.85 19.35 -10.75
C LYS A 86 -5.78 18.15 -10.86
N SER A 87 -6.72 18.22 -11.79
CA SER A 87 -7.41 17.03 -12.31
C SER A 87 -6.43 16.24 -13.16
N ILE A 88 -6.31 14.94 -12.90
CA ILE A 88 -5.80 13.97 -13.88
C ILE A 88 -6.73 13.97 -15.08
#